data_AF-A0A6L4A999-F1
#
_entry.id   AF-A0A6L4A999-F1
#
_cell.length_a   1.000
_cell.length_b   1.000
_cell.length_c   1.000
_cell.angle_alpha   90.00
_cell.angle_beta   90.00
_cell.angle_gamma   90.00
#
_symmetry.space_group_name_H-M   'P 1'
#
loop_
_entity.id
_entity.type
_entity.pdbx_description
1 polymer ?
#
loop_
_entity_poly.entity_id
_entity_poly.type
_entity_poly.pdbx_seq_one_letter_code
_entity_poly.pdbx_strand_id
1 'polypeptide(L)'
;MPKVGAMAKKDVETIKAESGGLRSSLAEELANSDRFFSGAAEKILKFHGVYQQEDRDARKQDRTADHHQFMIRTRLPGGQLTPEQYIAHDDLASNYGNNTLRITTRQDFQFHGVLKGDLRETLRELNHALVSTLGACGDIVRNVMACPAPTADPQRRAVQDFSFELTRALYPRTNAYHQIWVDGEAMIDEQVVEDPLYGKTYLPRKFKIAIAYAGDNCVDVYTNDVGLVAIFDAESKLKGFNLLAGGGMGMTHNNDATFARLGDEIGFITPEQVVETVKAIVTIHRDFGDRENRKHARLKYILEDHGVEWFRAELENRVGFKLQPFEPLPLFQVEDHLGWHEQGDCCWFIGIPVENGRVVDRGNYRLRTGLRAIIEQFDLPVRLTAQQNILLTNIHPDDRGAVDAALAKYGILTIEDITPVRRRALACTALPTCGLAITEAERVLPGVIDQLEDVLDELDIADSGITIRMTGCPNGCSRPYVAE
;
A
#
# COMPACT_ATOMS: atom_id res chain seq x y z
N MET A 1 30.18 -20.94 -33.83
CA MET A 1 28.85 -20.35 -33.53
C MET A 1 29.08 -18.92 -33.07
N PRO A 2 28.51 -17.91 -33.75
CA PRO A 2 28.71 -16.51 -33.39
C PRO A 2 28.08 -16.24 -32.02
N LYS A 3 28.81 -15.50 -31.18
CA LYS A 3 28.28 -14.97 -29.92
C LYS A 3 27.06 -14.10 -30.24
N VAL A 4 25.90 -14.51 -29.74
CA VAL A 4 24.70 -13.65 -29.74
C VAL A 4 25.08 -12.37 -29.03
N GLY A 5 25.12 -11.25 -29.77
CA GLY A 5 25.43 -9.94 -29.21
C GLY A 5 24.44 -9.62 -28.11
N ALA A 6 24.94 -9.11 -26.97
CA ALA A 6 24.09 -8.63 -25.90
C ALA A 6 23.15 -7.56 -26.46
N MET A 7 21.85 -7.86 -26.57
CA MET A 7 20.84 -6.85 -26.88
C MET A 7 20.97 -5.72 -25.86
N ALA A 8 21.02 -4.48 -26.33
CA ALA A 8 21.02 -3.30 -25.45
C ALA A 8 19.83 -3.39 -24.50
N LYS A 9 20.08 -3.22 -23.19
CA LYS A 9 19.05 -3.24 -22.16
C LYS A 9 18.09 -2.08 -22.41
N LYS A 10 16.87 -2.37 -22.88
CA LYS A 10 15.84 -1.35 -23.08
C LYS A 10 15.54 -0.64 -21.75
N ASP A 11 15.39 0.67 -21.78
CA ASP A 11 14.95 1.45 -20.63
C ASP A 11 13.47 1.19 -20.33
N VAL A 12 13.01 1.60 -19.15
CA VAL A 12 11.65 1.32 -18.68
C VAL A 12 10.58 2.05 -19.50
N GLU A 13 10.85 3.24 -20.02
CA GLU A 13 9.88 4.00 -20.80
C GLU A 13 9.65 3.34 -22.16
N THR A 14 10.72 2.87 -22.81
CA THR A 14 10.64 2.07 -24.03
C THR A 14 9.87 0.76 -23.78
N ILE A 15 10.16 0.05 -22.68
CA ILE A 15 9.44 -1.18 -22.32
C ILE A 15 7.94 -0.92 -22.13
N LYS A 16 7.55 0.18 -21.47
CA LYS A 16 6.13 0.55 -21.31
C LYS A 16 5.49 0.85 -22.66
N ALA A 17 6.15 1.64 -23.50
CA ALA A 17 5.63 2.03 -24.81
C ALA A 17 5.38 0.83 -25.72
N GLU A 18 6.25 -0.17 -25.68
CA GLU A 18 6.16 -1.38 -26.51
C GLU A 18 5.32 -2.49 -25.86
N SER A 19 4.78 -2.28 -24.66
CA SER A 19 4.10 -3.34 -23.89
C SER A 19 2.72 -3.74 -24.43
N GLY A 20 2.17 -3.06 -25.44
CA GLY A 20 0.82 -3.35 -25.94
C GLY A 20 -0.26 -3.22 -24.85
N GLY A 21 -0.21 -2.12 -24.07
CA GLY A 21 -1.19 -1.87 -23.00
C GLY A 21 -0.97 -2.72 -21.75
N LEU A 22 0.30 -2.92 -21.35
CA LEU A 22 0.75 -3.76 -20.23
C LEU A 22 0.73 -5.26 -20.48
N ARG A 23 0.68 -5.76 -21.72
CA ARG A 23 0.74 -7.20 -21.97
C ARG A 23 2.17 -7.73 -22.04
N SER A 24 3.02 -7.05 -22.80
CA SER A 24 4.40 -7.46 -23.08
C SER A 24 4.44 -8.94 -23.49
N SER A 25 5.49 -9.67 -23.13
CA SER A 25 5.61 -11.12 -23.31
C SER A 25 5.02 -11.92 -22.13
N LEU A 26 4.20 -11.33 -21.26
CA LEU A 26 3.79 -11.98 -20.00
C LEU A 26 3.04 -13.30 -20.22
N ALA A 27 2.08 -13.35 -21.16
CA ALA A 27 1.32 -14.56 -21.43
C ALA A 27 2.20 -15.69 -22.01
N GLU A 28 3.12 -15.33 -22.92
CA GLU A 28 4.08 -16.28 -23.52
C GLU A 28 5.05 -16.81 -22.46
N GLU A 29 5.58 -15.93 -21.62
CA GLU A 29 6.52 -16.30 -20.56
C GLU A 29 5.85 -17.09 -19.44
N LEU A 30 4.57 -16.85 -19.13
CA LEU A 30 3.80 -17.69 -18.20
C LEU A 30 3.66 -19.13 -18.68
N ALA A 31 3.60 -19.35 -19.99
CA ALA A 31 3.42 -20.67 -20.59
C ALA A 31 4.74 -21.45 -20.75
N ASN A 32 5.90 -20.81 -20.55
CA ASN A 32 7.19 -21.44 -20.72
C ASN A 32 7.66 -22.19 -19.45
N SER A 33 8.73 -22.98 -19.56
CA SER A 33 9.26 -23.77 -18.44
C SER A 33 10.26 -23.02 -17.54
N ASP A 34 10.60 -21.77 -17.86
CA ASP A 34 11.48 -20.97 -17.00
C ASP A 34 10.75 -20.61 -15.72
N ARG A 35 11.47 -20.51 -14.59
CA ARG A 35 10.88 -20.12 -13.29
C ARG A 35 10.87 -18.61 -13.04
N PHE A 36 11.41 -17.83 -13.98
CA PHE A 36 11.51 -16.38 -13.92
C PHE A 36 10.93 -15.74 -15.19
N PHE A 37 10.75 -14.42 -15.14
CA PHE A 37 10.44 -13.57 -16.28
C PHE A 37 11.68 -12.82 -16.74
N SER A 38 11.73 -12.52 -18.03
CA SER A 38 12.73 -11.67 -18.65
C SER A 38 12.72 -10.27 -18.02
N GLY A 39 13.83 -9.54 -18.18
CA GLY A 39 13.96 -8.21 -17.56
C GLY A 39 12.92 -7.18 -18.02
N ALA A 40 12.37 -7.33 -19.24
CA ALA A 40 11.31 -6.45 -19.77
C ALA A 40 9.94 -6.85 -19.19
N ALA A 41 9.60 -8.14 -19.25
CA ALA A 41 8.40 -8.69 -18.64
C ALA A 41 8.33 -8.39 -17.14
N GLU A 42 9.44 -8.53 -16.40
CA GLU A 42 9.52 -8.20 -14.97
C GLU A 42 9.17 -6.74 -14.65
N LYS A 43 9.36 -5.78 -15.57
CA LYS A 43 8.92 -4.38 -15.36
C LYS A 43 7.41 -4.23 -15.55
N ILE A 44 6.83 -4.92 -16.52
CA ILE A 44 5.39 -4.88 -16.81
C ILE A 44 4.59 -5.72 -15.80
N LEU A 45 5.17 -6.82 -15.31
CA LEU A 45 4.63 -7.66 -14.23
C LEU A 45 4.29 -6.84 -12.98
N LYS A 46 5.09 -5.80 -12.68
CA LYS A 46 4.82 -4.88 -11.56
C LYS A 46 3.52 -4.11 -11.73
N PHE A 47 3.08 -3.79 -12.94
CA PHE A 47 1.78 -3.13 -13.11
C PHE A 47 0.61 -4.05 -12.73
N HIS A 48 0.80 -5.38 -12.78
CA HIS A 48 -0.18 -6.39 -12.38
C HIS A 48 -0.08 -6.75 -10.89
N GLY A 49 0.66 -5.95 -10.10
CA GLY A 49 0.80 -6.16 -8.66
C GLY A 49 1.82 -7.22 -8.27
N VAL A 50 2.58 -7.76 -9.23
CA VAL A 50 3.50 -8.88 -8.99
C VAL A 50 4.97 -8.41 -9.07
N TYR A 51 5.77 -8.84 -8.10
CA TYR A 51 7.22 -8.64 -8.06
C TYR A 51 7.92 -9.99 -8.13
N GLN A 52 8.78 -10.17 -9.12
CA GLN A 52 9.78 -11.22 -9.07
C GLN A 52 10.80 -10.92 -7.97
N GLN A 53 11.09 -11.93 -7.15
CA GLN A 53 12.00 -11.89 -6.02
C GLN A 53 12.84 -13.17 -6.00
N GLU A 54 13.81 -13.20 -5.10
CA GLU A 54 14.53 -14.41 -4.72
C GLU A 54 14.52 -14.51 -3.20
N ASP A 55 14.54 -15.73 -2.65
CA ASP A 55 14.94 -15.92 -1.26
C ASP A 55 16.46 -15.70 -1.16
N ARG A 56 16.87 -14.56 -0.58
CA ARG A 56 18.29 -14.21 -0.48
C ARG A 56 19.04 -15.02 0.57
N ASP A 57 18.35 -15.62 1.54
CA ASP A 57 18.99 -16.50 2.53
C ASP A 57 19.26 -17.86 1.89
N ALA A 58 18.26 -18.44 1.21
CA ALA A 58 18.43 -19.71 0.47
C ALA A 58 19.47 -19.58 -0.64
N ARG A 59 19.46 -18.48 -1.40
CA ARG A 59 20.47 -18.19 -2.44
C ARG A 59 21.88 -17.98 -1.88
N LYS A 60 22.00 -17.51 -0.63
CA LYS A 60 23.31 -17.39 0.04
C LYS A 60 23.85 -18.76 0.44
N GLN A 61 22.97 -19.71 0.76
CA GLN A 61 23.34 -21.10 1.11
C GLN A 61 23.71 -21.91 -0.15
N ASP A 62 22.95 -21.78 -1.23
CA ASP A 62 23.24 -22.43 -2.51
C ASP A 62 23.02 -21.46 -3.67
N ARG A 63 24.11 -21.03 -4.32
CA ARG A 63 24.05 -20.11 -5.46
C ARG A 63 23.71 -20.79 -6.79
N THR A 64 23.68 -22.12 -6.82
CA THR A 64 23.48 -22.91 -8.04
C THR A 64 22.03 -23.32 -8.25
N ALA A 65 21.26 -23.43 -7.16
CA ALA A 65 19.83 -23.64 -7.20
C ALA A 65 19.06 -22.38 -7.61
N ASP A 66 17.86 -22.60 -8.15
CA ASP A 66 16.91 -21.54 -8.46
C ASP A 66 16.06 -21.20 -7.24
N HIS A 67 16.11 -19.93 -6.83
CA HIS A 67 15.39 -19.40 -5.67
C HIS A 67 14.34 -18.36 -6.05
N HIS A 68 13.96 -18.29 -7.33
CA HIS A 68 12.95 -17.37 -7.80
C HIS A 68 11.60 -17.67 -7.16
N GLN A 69 10.98 -16.60 -6.67
CA GLN A 69 9.64 -16.58 -6.11
C GLN A 69 9.02 -15.23 -6.45
N PHE A 70 7.74 -15.08 -6.15
CA PHE A 70 6.99 -13.88 -6.46
C PHE A 70 6.26 -13.37 -5.23
N MET A 71 6.28 -12.04 -5.08
CA MET A 71 5.37 -11.35 -4.19
C MET A 71 4.20 -10.80 -5.01
N ILE A 72 3.00 -11.05 -4.53
CA ILE A 72 1.77 -10.48 -5.08
C ILE A 72 1.24 -9.47 -4.06
N ARG A 73 0.85 -8.29 -4.54
CA ARG A 73 0.22 -7.25 -3.72
C ARG A 73 -1.18 -6.97 -4.21
N THR A 74 -2.12 -6.87 -3.27
CA THR A 74 -3.51 -6.52 -3.57
C THR A 74 -3.72 -5.00 -3.57
N ARG A 75 -4.88 -4.58 -4.08
CA ARG A 75 -5.33 -3.19 -4.07
C ARG A 75 -6.68 -3.12 -3.36
N LEU A 76 -6.67 -2.59 -2.14
CA LEU A 76 -7.80 -2.57 -1.22
C LEU A 76 -8.08 -1.12 -0.81
N PRO A 77 -8.92 -0.36 -1.55
CA PRO A 77 -9.19 1.04 -1.26
C PRO A 77 -9.63 1.23 0.19
N GLY A 78 -8.98 2.15 0.91
CA GLY A 78 -9.25 2.41 2.31
C GLY A 78 -8.99 1.23 3.26
N GLY A 79 -8.38 0.14 2.77
CA GLY A 79 -8.06 -1.06 3.53
C GLY A 79 -9.21 -2.02 3.77
N GLN A 80 -10.36 -1.88 3.08
CA GLN A 80 -11.56 -2.64 3.40
C GLN A 80 -11.61 -4.00 2.70
N LEU A 81 -12.06 -5.02 3.43
CA LEU A 81 -12.36 -6.36 2.91
C LEU A 81 -13.68 -6.88 3.49
N THR A 82 -14.44 -7.62 2.69
CA THR A 82 -15.50 -8.50 3.21
C THR A 82 -14.89 -9.73 3.92
N PRO A 83 -15.68 -10.45 4.74
CA PRO A 83 -15.24 -11.72 5.32
C PRO A 83 -14.72 -12.69 4.26
N GLU A 84 -15.46 -12.90 3.17
CA GLU A 84 -15.10 -13.82 2.09
C GLU A 84 -13.81 -13.41 1.39
N GLN A 85 -13.60 -12.09 1.21
CA GLN A 85 -12.36 -11.58 0.66
C GLN A 85 -11.18 -11.91 1.58
N TYR A 86 -11.32 -11.73 2.90
CA TYR A 86 -10.27 -12.12 3.83
C TYR A 86 -9.99 -13.64 3.77
N ILE A 87 -11.04 -14.46 3.74
CA ILE A 87 -10.90 -15.93 3.65
C ILE A 87 -10.20 -16.34 2.36
N ALA A 88 -10.53 -15.73 1.21
CA ALA A 88 -9.80 -15.96 -0.03
C ALA A 88 -8.31 -15.60 0.10
N HIS A 89 -7.96 -14.50 0.77
CA HIS A 89 -6.55 -14.18 1.02
C HIS A 89 -5.90 -15.23 1.93
N ASP A 90 -6.58 -15.69 2.97
CA ASP A 90 -6.05 -16.72 3.85
C ASP A 90 -5.83 -18.04 3.10
N ASP A 91 -6.78 -18.50 2.31
CA ASP A 91 -6.67 -19.73 1.50
C ASP A 91 -5.46 -19.65 0.54
N LEU A 92 -5.33 -18.54 -0.19
CA LEU A 92 -4.25 -18.34 -1.15
C LEU A 92 -2.86 -18.29 -0.49
N ALA A 93 -2.76 -17.77 0.73
CA ALA A 93 -1.52 -17.79 1.49
C ALA A 93 -1.07 -19.22 1.83
N SER A 94 -2.01 -20.16 2.04
CA SER A 94 -1.72 -21.59 2.22
C SER A 94 -1.43 -22.30 0.90
N ASN A 95 -2.28 -22.08 -0.11
CA ASN A 95 -2.28 -22.86 -1.34
C ASN A 95 -1.07 -22.55 -2.23
N TYR A 96 -0.68 -21.27 -2.28
CA TYR A 96 0.34 -20.80 -3.23
C TYR A 96 1.46 -19.99 -2.58
N GLY A 97 1.21 -19.44 -1.39
CA GLY A 97 2.19 -18.60 -0.68
C GLY A 97 3.06 -19.37 0.31
N ASN A 98 3.64 -18.62 1.25
CA ASN A 98 4.48 -19.14 2.31
C ASN A 98 3.75 -19.31 3.65
N ASN A 99 2.43 -19.53 3.63
CA ASN A 99 1.58 -19.65 4.82
C ASN A 99 1.49 -18.39 5.69
N THR A 100 1.79 -17.22 5.13
CA THR A 100 1.66 -15.92 5.82
C THR A 100 0.97 -14.88 4.95
N LEU A 101 0.27 -13.96 5.61
CA LEU A 101 -0.15 -12.70 5.00
C LEU A 101 0.68 -11.56 5.59
N ARG A 102 0.89 -10.51 4.79
CA ARG A 102 1.60 -9.31 5.22
C ARG A 102 0.77 -8.06 4.99
N ILE A 103 0.19 -7.51 6.05
CA ILE A 103 -0.50 -6.22 6.04
C ILE A 103 0.55 -5.14 5.82
N THR A 104 0.32 -4.18 4.92
CA THR A 104 1.34 -3.18 4.55
C THR A 104 1.06 -1.80 5.13
N THR A 105 2.06 -0.92 5.01
CA THR A 105 1.96 0.51 5.30
C THR A 105 0.98 1.26 4.40
N ARG A 106 0.32 0.59 3.46
CA ARG A 106 -0.67 1.17 2.56
C ARG A 106 -2.02 0.47 2.57
N GLN A 107 -2.34 -0.21 3.67
CA GLN A 107 -3.63 -0.86 3.86
C GLN A 107 -3.93 -1.91 2.77
N ASP A 108 -2.90 -2.67 2.38
CA ASP A 108 -3.05 -3.79 1.45
C ASP A 108 -2.37 -5.05 2.00
N PHE A 109 -2.62 -6.20 1.37
CA PHE A 109 -1.94 -7.45 1.67
C PHE A 109 -0.82 -7.74 0.67
N GLN A 110 0.21 -8.42 1.14
CA GLN A 110 1.20 -9.10 0.30
C GLN A 110 1.25 -10.59 0.60
N PHE A 111 1.28 -11.38 -0.47
CA PHE A 111 1.67 -12.79 -0.49
C PHE A 111 3.15 -12.87 -0.84
N HIS A 112 3.90 -13.71 -0.15
CA HIS A 112 5.30 -14.03 -0.48
C HIS A 112 5.42 -15.54 -0.70
N GLY A 113 6.42 -15.99 -1.44
CA GLY A 113 6.63 -17.43 -1.69
C GLY A 113 5.96 -18.00 -2.94
N VAL A 114 5.22 -17.19 -3.70
CA VAL A 114 4.44 -17.71 -4.83
C VAL A 114 5.36 -18.11 -5.97
N LEU A 115 5.17 -19.31 -6.53
CA LEU A 115 5.96 -19.79 -7.67
C LEU A 115 5.35 -19.31 -8.98
N LYS A 116 6.16 -19.21 -10.04
CA LYS A 116 5.70 -18.72 -11.35
C LYS A 116 4.50 -19.49 -11.90
N GLY A 117 4.53 -20.83 -11.76
CA GLY A 117 3.46 -21.71 -12.23
C GLY A 117 2.11 -21.46 -11.56
N ASP A 118 2.13 -20.92 -10.34
CA ASP A 118 0.94 -20.69 -9.52
C ASP A 118 0.40 -19.25 -9.65
N LEU A 119 1.15 -18.35 -10.30
CA LEU A 119 0.78 -16.93 -10.42
C LEU A 119 -0.58 -16.76 -11.08
N ARG A 120 -0.85 -17.49 -12.16
CA ARG A 120 -2.09 -17.35 -12.90
C ARG A 120 -3.30 -17.74 -12.06
N GLU A 121 -3.22 -18.89 -11.40
CA GLU A 121 -4.30 -19.36 -10.53
C GLU A 121 -4.50 -18.39 -9.36
N THR A 122 -3.41 -17.97 -8.71
CA THR A 122 -3.47 -17.06 -7.57
C THR A 122 -4.16 -15.73 -7.93
N LEU A 123 -3.79 -15.11 -9.06
CA LEU A 123 -4.41 -13.85 -9.49
C LEU A 123 -5.86 -14.05 -9.98
N ARG A 124 -6.17 -15.19 -10.57
CA ARG A 124 -7.53 -15.54 -11.01
C ARG A 124 -8.47 -15.72 -9.81
N GLU A 125 -8.04 -16.44 -8.78
CA GLU A 125 -8.83 -16.64 -7.56
C GLU A 125 -9.05 -15.33 -6.80
N LEU A 126 -8.03 -14.46 -6.70
CA LEU A 126 -8.23 -13.09 -6.18
C LEU A 126 -9.30 -12.34 -6.99
N ASN A 127 -9.24 -12.42 -8.33
CA ASN A 127 -10.22 -11.76 -9.18
C ASN A 127 -11.64 -12.30 -8.98
N HIS A 128 -11.80 -13.62 -8.84
CA HIS A 128 -13.08 -14.27 -8.54
C HIS A 128 -13.64 -13.84 -7.16
N ALA A 129 -12.76 -13.56 -6.20
CA ALA A 129 -13.11 -12.95 -4.91
C ALA A 129 -13.36 -11.43 -4.99
N LEU A 130 -13.43 -10.84 -6.20
CA LEU A 130 -13.60 -9.41 -6.44
C LEU A 130 -12.43 -8.55 -5.89
N VAL A 131 -11.24 -9.13 -5.81
CA VAL A 131 -10.00 -8.44 -5.39
C VAL A 131 -9.09 -8.27 -6.60
N SER A 132 -8.54 -7.06 -6.78
CA SER A 132 -7.60 -6.77 -7.87
C SER A 132 -6.18 -6.55 -7.35
N THR A 133 -5.20 -6.93 -8.17
CA THR A 133 -3.78 -6.60 -7.97
C THR A 133 -3.28 -5.54 -8.98
N LEU A 134 -4.11 -5.16 -9.95
CA LEU A 134 -3.76 -4.19 -10.99
C LEU A 134 -3.52 -2.80 -10.40
N GLY A 135 -2.32 -2.28 -10.64
CA GLY A 135 -1.85 -1.00 -10.12
C GLY A 135 -1.43 -1.01 -8.64
N ALA A 136 -1.42 -2.16 -7.96
CA ALA A 136 -0.84 -2.27 -6.62
C ALA A 136 0.67 -1.92 -6.62
N CYS A 137 1.31 -2.17 -7.76
CA CYS A 137 2.72 -1.94 -8.03
C CYS A 137 2.90 -1.17 -9.37
N GLY A 138 4.12 -1.01 -9.89
CA GLY A 138 4.34 -0.30 -11.17
C GLY A 138 4.41 1.24 -11.06
N ASP A 139 4.49 1.90 -12.22
CA ASP A 139 4.52 3.36 -12.40
C ASP A 139 3.10 3.89 -12.70
N ILE A 140 2.26 3.81 -11.68
CA ILE A 140 0.83 4.07 -11.71
C ILE A 140 0.36 4.47 -10.30
N VAL A 141 -0.87 4.97 -10.17
CA VAL A 141 -1.52 5.24 -8.88
C VAL A 141 -1.66 3.94 -8.08
N ARG A 142 -1.13 3.97 -6.85
CA ARG A 142 -1.16 2.88 -5.87
C ARG A 142 -2.47 2.84 -5.11
N ASN A 143 -2.55 1.96 -4.11
CA ASN A 143 -3.69 1.93 -3.19
C ASN A 143 -3.95 3.32 -2.58
N VAL A 144 -5.22 3.74 -2.61
CA VAL A 144 -5.69 4.99 -2.00
C VAL A 144 -6.00 4.70 -0.54
N MET A 145 -5.26 5.35 0.35
CA MET A 145 -5.43 5.16 1.79
C MET A 145 -6.52 6.07 2.34
N ALA A 146 -7.22 5.61 3.36
CA ALA A 146 -8.16 6.39 4.15
C ALA A 146 -8.15 5.87 5.60
N CYS A 147 -8.55 6.72 6.56
CA CYS A 147 -8.63 6.30 7.96
C CYS A 147 -9.47 5.01 8.11
N PRO A 148 -8.95 3.95 8.74
CA PRO A 148 -9.59 2.64 8.76
C PRO A 148 -10.78 2.57 9.72
N ALA A 149 -10.94 3.49 10.68
CA ALA A 149 -12.00 3.42 11.69
C ALA A 149 -13.41 3.32 11.05
N PRO A 150 -14.19 2.26 11.35
CA PRO A 150 -15.52 2.01 10.79
C PRO A 150 -16.64 2.71 11.57
N THR A 151 -16.48 3.97 11.92
CA THR A 151 -17.54 4.67 12.66
C THR A 151 -18.76 4.92 11.76
N ALA A 152 -19.93 4.88 12.38
CA ALA A 152 -21.22 5.16 11.80
C ALA A 152 -21.45 6.66 11.56
N ASP A 153 -20.55 7.52 12.05
CA ASP A 153 -20.69 8.95 11.81
C ASP A 153 -20.56 9.24 10.30
N PRO A 154 -21.42 10.12 9.75
CA PRO A 154 -21.41 10.43 8.32
C PRO A 154 -20.08 10.99 7.83
N GLN A 155 -19.28 11.60 8.72
CA GLN A 155 -18.02 12.23 8.37
C GLN A 155 -17.00 11.18 7.95
N ARG A 156 -16.87 10.10 8.75
CA ARG A 156 -15.90 9.05 8.44
C ARG A 156 -16.29 8.19 7.26
N ARG A 157 -17.59 7.95 7.09
CA ARG A 157 -18.12 7.27 5.90
C ARG A 157 -17.79 8.05 4.62
N ALA A 158 -18.03 9.36 4.60
CA ALA A 158 -17.73 10.20 3.45
C ALA A 158 -16.27 10.11 3.00
N VAL A 159 -15.31 10.15 3.93
CA VAL A 159 -13.88 10.02 3.57
C VAL A 159 -13.52 8.65 3.01
N GLN A 160 -14.11 7.58 3.55
CA GLN A 160 -13.95 6.24 3.00
C GLN A 160 -14.56 6.12 1.60
N ASP A 161 -15.72 6.72 1.34
CA ASP A 161 -16.37 6.72 0.02
C ASP A 161 -15.45 7.34 -1.06
N PHE A 162 -14.77 8.46 -0.74
CA PHE A 162 -13.79 9.07 -1.65
C PHE A 162 -12.60 8.16 -1.98
N SER A 163 -12.23 7.23 -1.10
CA SER A 163 -11.17 6.26 -1.39
C SER A 163 -11.57 5.30 -2.52
N PHE A 164 -12.84 4.89 -2.56
CA PHE A 164 -13.41 4.08 -3.63
C PHE A 164 -13.62 4.90 -4.91
N GLU A 165 -14.16 6.12 -4.78
CA GLU A 165 -14.39 7.00 -5.93
C GLU A 165 -13.08 7.31 -6.67
N LEU A 166 -12.04 7.71 -5.95
CA LEU A 166 -10.72 7.96 -6.52
C LEU A 166 -10.10 6.69 -7.08
N THR A 167 -10.24 5.56 -6.40
CA THR A 167 -9.74 4.28 -6.92
C THR A 167 -10.39 3.92 -8.25
N ARG A 168 -11.72 4.08 -8.37
CA ARG A 168 -12.47 3.85 -9.61
C ARG A 168 -12.11 4.84 -10.70
N ALA A 169 -11.99 6.13 -10.36
CA ALA A 169 -11.71 7.20 -11.32
C ALA A 169 -10.27 7.13 -11.88
N LEU A 170 -9.34 6.60 -11.10
CA LEU A 170 -7.91 6.46 -11.45
C LEU A 170 -7.53 5.01 -11.79
N TYR A 171 -8.50 4.11 -11.90
CA TYR A 171 -8.25 2.71 -12.26
C TYR A 171 -7.80 2.63 -13.72
N PRO A 172 -6.69 1.93 -14.03
CA PRO A 172 -6.23 1.81 -15.41
C PRO A 172 -7.27 1.13 -16.30
N ARG A 173 -7.46 1.67 -17.49
CA ARG A 173 -8.31 1.14 -18.56
C ARG A 173 -7.45 0.28 -19.48
N THR A 174 -7.39 -1.01 -19.15
CA THR A 174 -6.76 -2.04 -19.97
C THR A 174 -7.45 -3.40 -19.78
N ASN A 175 -7.53 -4.20 -20.84
CA ASN A 175 -8.01 -5.58 -20.78
C ASN A 175 -6.88 -6.58 -20.53
N ALA A 176 -5.62 -6.12 -20.49
CA ALA A 176 -4.44 -6.97 -20.30
C ALA A 176 -4.55 -7.86 -19.05
N TYR A 177 -5.07 -7.31 -17.95
CA TYR A 177 -5.20 -8.05 -16.70
C TYR A 177 -6.12 -9.27 -16.86
N HIS A 178 -7.32 -9.09 -17.39
CA HIS A 178 -8.27 -10.19 -17.57
C HIS A 178 -7.77 -11.20 -18.61
N GLN A 179 -7.25 -10.72 -19.74
CA GLN A 179 -6.72 -11.59 -20.79
C GLN A 179 -5.57 -12.48 -20.30
N ILE A 180 -4.64 -11.94 -19.51
CA ILE A 180 -3.46 -12.70 -19.05
C ILE A 180 -3.83 -13.64 -17.90
N TRP A 181 -4.55 -13.13 -16.89
CA TRP A 181 -4.70 -13.82 -15.61
C TRP A 181 -6.00 -14.61 -15.50
N VAL A 182 -7.10 -14.11 -16.08
CA VAL A 182 -8.44 -14.72 -15.95
C VAL A 182 -8.70 -15.66 -17.13
N ASP A 183 -8.78 -15.11 -18.33
CA ASP A 183 -9.16 -15.85 -19.55
C ASP A 183 -7.98 -16.71 -20.07
N GLY A 184 -6.77 -16.16 -20.01
CA GLY A 184 -5.54 -16.77 -20.55
C GLY A 184 -5.40 -16.70 -22.05
N GLU A 185 -5.99 -15.69 -22.66
CA GLU A 185 -5.93 -15.48 -24.10
C GLU A 185 -4.66 -14.73 -24.48
N ALA A 186 -4.08 -15.11 -25.62
CA ALA A 186 -2.94 -14.41 -26.21
C ALA A 186 -3.36 -13.06 -26.81
N MET A 187 -2.36 -12.21 -27.10
CA MET A 187 -2.51 -10.91 -27.76
C MET A 187 -3.41 -10.98 -29.01
N ILE A 188 -4.41 -10.10 -29.08
CA ILE A 188 -5.06 -9.70 -30.35
C ILE A 188 -4.82 -8.19 -30.49
N ASP A 189 -3.91 -7.79 -31.37
CA ASP A 189 -3.42 -6.40 -31.53
C ASP A 189 -4.54 -5.38 -31.81
N GLU A 190 -5.64 -5.82 -32.45
CA GLU A 190 -6.80 -4.99 -32.79
C GLU A 190 -7.61 -4.53 -31.55
N GLN A 191 -7.23 -4.94 -30.33
CA GLN A 191 -7.92 -4.64 -29.07
C GLN A 191 -7.10 -3.82 -28.05
N VAL A 192 -5.96 -3.25 -28.44
CA VAL A 192 -5.15 -2.40 -27.54
C VAL A 192 -5.80 -1.02 -27.42
N VAL A 193 -6.53 -0.79 -26.33
CA VAL A 193 -7.05 0.53 -25.96
C VAL A 193 -5.98 1.28 -25.18
N GLU A 194 -5.59 2.47 -25.66
CA GLU A 194 -4.72 3.37 -24.90
C GLU A 194 -5.49 3.94 -23.71
N ASP A 195 -4.85 3.95 -22.54
CA ASP A 195 -5.46 4.49 -21.33
C ASP A 195 -5.62 6.02 -21.45
N PRO A 196 -6.84 6.58 -21.27
CA PRO A 196 -7.09 8.00 -21.49
C PRO A 196 -6.43 8.91 -20.44
N LEU A 197 -6.14 8.39 -19.24
CA LEU A 197 -5.49 9.16 -18.16
C LEU A 197 -3.97 8.96 -18.19
N TYR A 198 -3.53 7.71 -18.29
CA TYR A 198 -2.13 7.31 -18.17
C TYR A 198 -1.37 7.39 -19.50
N GLY A 199 -2.07 7.28 -20.63
CA GLY A 199 -1.48 7.19 -21.95
C GLY A 199 -0.61 5.94 -22.13
N LYS A 200 0.03 5.84 -23.29
CA LYS A 200 0.86 4.70 -23.70
C LYS A 200 1.98 4.34 -22.72
N THR A 201 2.61 5.33 -22.08
CA THR A 201 3.78 5.12 -21.20
C THR A 201 3.47 5.19 -19.71
N TYR A 202 2.20 5.33 -19.32
CA TYR A 202 1.81 5.48 -17.93
C TYR A 202 2.58 6.62 -17.22
N LEU A 203 2.68 6.59 -15.89
CA LEU A 203 3.36 7.64 -15.13
C LEU A 203 4.90 7.45 -15.18
N PRO A 204 5.68 8.51 -14.91
CA PRO A 204 7.14 8.39 -14.75
C PRO A 204 7.51 7.48 -13.56
N ARG A 205 6.70 7.50 -12.50
CA ARG A 205 6.90 6.68 -11.31
C ARG A 205 5.59 6.39 -10.57
N LYS A 206 5.69 5.61 -9.49
CA LYS A 206 4.57 5.33 -8.57
C LYS A 206 3.94 6.63 -8.06
N PHE A 207 2.63 6.66 -7.94
CA PHE A 207 1.86 7.79 -7.41
C PHE A 207 1.00 7.34 -6.24
N LYS A 208 1.00 8.08 -5.13
CA LYS A 208 0.41 7.68 -3.86
C LYS A 208 -0.58 8.73 -3.38
N ILE A 209 -1.72 8.27 -2.89
CA ILE A 209 -2.79 9.12 -2.38
C ILE A 209 -3.16 8.66 -0.97
N ALA A 210 -3.45 9.62 -0.10
CA ALA A 210 -4.05 9.38 1.21
C ALA A 210 -5.11 10.42 1.53
N ILE A 211 -6.16 9.98 2.22
CA ILE A 211 -7.26 10.82 2.70
C ILE A 211 -7.29 10.74 4.23
N ALA A 212 -7.21 11.89 4.88
CA ALA A 212 -7.19 12.07 6.33
C ALA A 212 -8.38 12.95 6.77
N TYR A 213 -8.59 13.04 8.09
CA TYR A 213 -9.49 14.03 8.68
C TYR A 213 -8.66 15.15 9.29
N ALA A 214 -9.21 16.37 9.37
CA ALA A 214 -8.62 17.39 10.22
C ALA A 214 -8.48 16.86 11.66
N GLY A 215 -7.23 16.74 12.15
CA GLY A 215 -6.91 16.26 13.49
C GLY A 215 -6.48 14.80 13.61
N ASP A 216 -6.71 13.97 12.59
CA ASP A 216 -6.25 12.56 12.55
C ASP A 216 -5.34 12.30 11.35
N ASN A 217 -4.08 11.96 11.63
CA ASN A 217 -3.05 11.63 10.67
C ASN A 217 -2.64 10.14 10.72
N CYS A 218 -3.56 9.24 11.07
CA CYS A 218 -3.34 7.80 11.03
C CYS A 218 -2.82 7.30 9.67
N VAL A 219 -3.13 7.97 8.55
CA VAL A 219 -2.66 7.60 7.21
C VAL A 219 -1.31 8.21 6.79
N ASP A 220 -0.70 9.03 7.64
CA ASP A 220 0.56 9.72 7.38
C ASP A 220 0.49 10.57 6.09
N VAL A 221 -0.51 11.46 6.03
CA VAL A 221 -1.03 12.12 4.82
C VAL A 221 0.04 12.89 4.05
N TYR A 222 0.94 13.58 4.77
CA TYR A 222 2.04 14.37 4.20
C TYR A 222 3.10 13.53 3.45
N THR A 223 3.09 12.20 3.59
CA THR A 223 4.08 11.33 2.93
C THR A 223 3.68 10.87 1.52
N ASN A 224 2.54 11.35 1.03
CA ASN A 224 1.90 10.93 -0.22
C ASN A 224 2.07 11.99 -1.32
N ASP A 225 2.01 11.55 -2.59
CA ASP A 225 2.07 12.48 -3.72
C ASP A 225 0.86 13.45 -3.67
N VAL A 226 -0.32 12.94 -3.29
CA VAL A 226 -1.50 13.74 -2.95
C VAL A 226 -2.00 13.38 -1.56
N GLY A 227 -2.20 14.38 -0.73
CA GLY A 227 -2.91 14.29 0.54
C GLY A 227 -4.22 15.07 0.47
N LEU A 228 -5.31 14.48 0.94
CA LEU A 228 -6.60 15.15 1.07
C LEU A 228 -7.00 15.14 2.54
N VAL A 229 -7.16 16.31 3.15
CA VAL A 229 -7.58 16.43 4.55
C VAL A 229 -9.00 16.95 4.59
N ALA A 230 -9.94 16.10 4.99
CA ALA A 230 -11.36 16.42 5.04
C ALA A 230 -11.64 17.49 6.09
N ILE A 231 -12.35 18.54 5.67
CA ILE A 231 -12.81 19.66 6.50
C ILE A 231 -14.33 19.59 6.59
N PHE A 232 -14.84 19.70 7.80
CA PHE A 232 -16.28 19.71 8.08
C PHE A 232 -16.71 21.08 8.60
N ASP A 233 -17.94 21.47 8.31
CA ASP A 233 -18.55 22.66 8.88
C ASP A 233 -19.02 22.44 10.34
N ALA A 234 -19.61 23.47 10.94
CA ALA A 234 -20.09 23.43 12.32
C ALA A 234 -21.24 22.42 12.52
N GLU A 235 -21.94 22.07 11.45
CA GLU A 235 -23.01 21.07 11.41
C GLU A 235 -22.51 19.67 11.02
N SER A 236 -21.19 19.44 11.05
CA SER A 236 -20.54 18.17 10.71
C SER A 236 -20.75 17.71 9.26
N LYS A 237 -21.12 18.60 8.34
CA LYS A 237 -21.21 18.28 6.90
C LYS A 237 -19.85 18.49 6.25
N LEU A 238 -19.55 17.64 5.26
CA LEU A 238 -18.29 17.74 4.51
C LEU A 238 -18.28 19.04 3.70
N LYS A 239 -17.46 20.00 4.12
CA LYS A 239 -17.25 21.27 3.43
C LYS A 239 -16.37 21.07 2.19
N GLY A 240 -15.38 20.18 2.29
CA GLY A 240 -14.41 19.91 1.23
C GLY A 240 -13.09 19.38 1.81
N PHE A 241 -12.01 19.57 1.05
CA PHE A 241 -10.70 19.03 1.37
C PHE A 241 -9.60 20.08 1.24
N ASN A 242 -8.77 20.15 2.26
CA ASN A 242 -7.44 20.71 2.14
C ASN A 242 -6.58 19.78 1.28
N LEU A 243 -5.96 20.34 0.25
CA LEU A 243 -5.13 19.65 -0.71
C LEU A 243 -3.65 19.83 -0.36
N LEU A 244 -2.97 18.71 -0.13
CA LEU A 244 -1.52 18.60 0.00
C LEU A 244 -0.94 17.95 -1.25
N ALA A 245 0.24 18.37 -1.70
CA ALA A 245 0.93 17.70 -2.81
C ALA A 245 2.46 17.64 -2.64
N GLY A 246 3.09 16.62 -3.23
CA GLY A 246 4.56 16.55 -3.30
C GLY A 246 5.24 15.83 -2.13
N GLY A 247 4.53 14.97 -1.39
CA GLY A 247 5.12 14.13 -0.35
C GLY A 247 5.85 12.90 -0.90
N GLY A 248 6.93 12.47 -0.23
CA GLY A 248 7.56 11.19 -0.54
C GLY A 248 8.87 10.87 0.17
N MET A 249 8.94 9.66 0.71
CA MET A 249 10.05 9.21 1.57
C MET A 249 11.32 8.76 0.85
N GLY A 250 11.23 8.23 -0.37
CA GLY A 250 12.37 7.53 -0.98
C GLY A 250 13.56 8.45 -1.29
N MET A 251 14.75 8.05 -0.85
CA MET A 251 16.03 8.71 -1.11
C MET A 251 17.14 7.67 -1.39
N THR A 252 18.35 8.14 -1.69
CA THR A 252 19.55 7.32 -1.89
C THR A 252 20.64 7.81 -0.94
N HIS A 253 21.28 6.92 -0.19
CA HIS A 253 22.42 7.28 0.65
C HIS A 253 23.55 7.89 -0.20
N ASN A 254 24.23 8.91 0.34
CA ASN A 254 25.33 9.62 -0.32
C ASN A 254 24.93 10.26 -1.66
N ASN A 255 23.68 10.70 -1.78
CA ASN A 255 23.19 11.41 -2.96
C ASN A 255 22.20 12.50 -2.54
N ASP A 256 22.73 13.70 -2.34
CA ASP A 256 21.98 14.87 -1.85
C ASP A 256 20.91 15.35 -2.84
N ALA A 257 21.00 14.94 -4.11
CA ALA A 257 19.94 15.17 -5.10
C ALA A 257 18.68 14.31 -4.85
N THR A 258 18.67 13.48 -3.80
CA THR A 258 17.49 12.71 -3.40
C THR A 258 17.26 12.81 -1.90
N PHE A 259 16.06 13.23 -1.49
CA PHE A 259 15.74 13.54 -0.09
C PHE A 259 14.30 13.17 0.23
N ALA A 260 14.00 12.85 1.49
CA ALA A 260 12.61 12.71 1.94
C ALA A 260 11.93 14.08 1.97
N ARG A 261 10.64 14.16 1.62
CA ARG A 261 9.89 15.42 1.55
C ARG A 261 8.47 15.24 2.08
N LEU A 262 7.96 16.22 2.81
CA LEU A 262 6.55 16.34 3.17
C LEU A 262 5.79 17.04 2.03
N GLY A 263 4.48 16.81 1.94
CA GLY A 263 3.62 17.52 0.98
C GLY A 263 3.38 18.98 1.40
N ASP A 264 3.35 19.89 0.43
CA ASP A 264 3.03 21.30 0.66
C ASP A 264 1.52 21.54 0.66
N GLU A 265 1.10 22.60 1.33
CA GLU A 265 -0.25 23.14 1.30
C GLU A 265 -0.52 23.81 -0.05
N ILE A 266 -1.41 23.22 -0.86
CA ILE A 266 -1.72 23.71 -2.21
C ILE A 266 -2.96 24.61 -2.20
N GLY A 267 -3.98 24.25 -1.42
CA GLY A 267 -5.23 25.00 -1.33
C GLY A 267 -6.38 24.14 -0.82
N PHE A 268 -7.61 24.61 -1.03
CA PHE A 268 -8.83 23.92 -0.66
C PHE A 268 -9.73 23.68 -1.88
N ILE A 269 -10.42 22.53 -1.91
CA ILE A 269 -11.35 22.12 -2.96
C ILE A 269 -12.66 21.58 -2.38
N THR A 270 -13.77 21.77 -3.07
CA THR A 270 -15.07 21.21 -2.67
C THR A 270 -15.15 19.70 -2.97
N PRO A 271 -16.10 18.96 -2.37
CA PRO A 271 -16.25 17.52 -2.61
C PRO A 271 -16.39 17.16 -4.09
N GLU A 272 -17.14 17.96 -4.86
CA GLU A 272 -17.39 17.73 -6.29
C GLU A 272 -16.14 17.94 -7.16
N GLN A 273 -15.17 18.69 -6.65
CA GLN A 273 -13.93 19.03 -7.36
C GLN A 273 -12.86 17.93 -7.21
N VAL A 274 -12.95 17.08 -6.18
CA VAL A 274 -11.89 16.13 -5.79
C VAL A 274 -11.39 15.27 -6.95
N VAL A 275 -12.30 14.59 -7.66
CA VAL A 275 -11.91 13.63 -8.70
C VAL A 275 -11.16 14.31 -9.85
N GLU A 276 -11.67 15.44 -10.36
CA GLU A 276 -11.05 16.14 -11.48
C GLU A 276 -9.74 16.84 -11.06
N THR A 277 -9.67 17.37 -9.83
CA THR A 277 -8.41 17.90 -9.28
C THR A 277 -7.34 16.81 -9.19
N VAL A 278 -7.66 15.64 -8.65
CA VAL A 278 -6.67 14.56 -8.51
C VAL A 278 -6.24 14.02 -9.87
N LYS A 279 -7.17 13.86 -10.83
CA LYS A 279 -6.80 13.53 -12.23
C LYS A 279 -5.86 14.57 -12.83
N ALA A 280 -6.15 15.86 -12.64
CA ALA A 280 -5.28 16.93 -13.12
C ALA A 280 -3.87 16.81 -12.53
N ILE A 281 -3.71 16.56 -11.23
CA ILE A 281 -2.40 16.35 -10.61
C ILE A 281 -1.70 15.10 -11.18
N VAL A 282 -2.43 14.00 -11.39
CA VAL A 282 -1.88 12.80 -12.03
C VAL A 282 -1.36 13.13 -13.43
N THR A 283 -2.07 13.95 -14.20
CA THR A 283 -1.61 14.40 -15.51
C THR A 283 -0.43 15.38 -15.44
N ILE A 284 -0.35 16.26 -14.42
CA ILE A 284 0.85 17.09 -14.19
C ILE A 284 2.05 16.18 -13.96
N HIS A 285 1.89 15.17 -13.10
CA HIS A 285 2.95 14.19 -12.87
C HIS A 285 3.34 13.43 -14.14
N ARG A 286 2.35 13.05 -14.96
CA ARG A 286 2.56 12.36 -16.23
C ARG A 286 3.37 13.20 -17.23
N ASP A 287 3.06 14.49 -17.32
CA ASP A 287 3.53 15.39 -18.37
C ASP A 287 4.85 16.08 -18.01
N PHE A 288 5.06 16.41 -16.73
CA PHE A 288 6.24 17.17 -16.25
C PHE A 288 7.22 16.33 -15.43
N GLY A 289 6.88 15.09 -15.04
CA GLY A 289 7.79 14.27 -14.27
C GLY A 289 8.95 13.72 -15.09
N ASP A 290 10.15 13.76 -14.50
CA ASP A 290 11.38 13.26 -15.12
C ASP A 290 11.27 11.78 -15.51
N ARG A 291 11.51 11.48 -16.79
CA ARG A 291 11.49 10.13 -17.36
C ARG A 291 12.88 9.60 -17.71
N GLU A 292 13.91 10.44 -17.61
CA GLU A 292 15.31 10.06 -17.85
C GLU A 292 15.95 9.55 -16.55
N ASN A 293 15.75 10.26 -15.44
CA ASN A 293 16.27 9.88 -14.13
C ASN A 293 15.16 9.41 -13.18
N ARG A 294 14.99 8.09 -13.09
CA ARG A 294 14.00 7.45 -12.19
C ARG A 294 14.15 7.77 -10.70
N LYS A 295 15.32 8.23 -10.24
CA LYS A 295 15.51 8.66 -8.84
C LYS A 295 14.90 10.04 -8.57
N HIS A 296 14.70 10.82 -9.62
CA HIS A 296 14.13 12.16 -9.65
C HIS A 296 12.69 12.19 -10.22
N ALA A 297 12.18 11.04 -10.66
CA ALA A 297 10.88 10.89 -11.32
C ALA A 297 9.62 10.96 -10.43
N ARG A 298 9.66 11.48 -9.20
CA ARG A 298 8.47 11.54 -8.31
C ARG A 298 7.89 12.96 -8.27
N LEU A 299 6.59 13.09 -8.03
CA LEU A 299 5.90 14.39 -7.98
C LEU A 299 6.59 15.40 -7.05
N LYS A 300 7.15 14.92 -5.94
CA LYS A 300 7.90 15.77 -4.99
C LYS A 300 9.01 16.60 -5.62
N TYR A 301 9.68 16.11 -6.68
CA TYR A 301 10.74 16.85 -7.33
C TYR A 301 10.20 17.89 -8.32
N ILE A 302 9.02 17.65 -8.92
CA ILE A 302 8.32 18.69 -9.69
C ILE A 302 8.01 19.88 -8.78
N LEU A 303 7.52 19.61 -7.56
CA LEU A 303 7.24 20.65 -6.56
C LEU A 303 8.52 21.34 -6.07
N GLU A 304 9.61 20.59 -5.91
CA GLU A 304 10.90 21.16 -5.55
C GLU A 304 11.43 22.11 -6.63
N ASP A 305 11.45 21.67 -7.89
CA ASP A 305 12.09 22.38 -8.99
C ASP A 305 11.29 23.61 -9.44
N HIS A 306 9.97 23.47 -9.48
CA HIS A 306 9.09 24.52 -10.00
C HIS A 306 8.42 25.36 -8.90
N GLY A 307 8.35 24.86 -7.67
CA GLY A 307 7.69 25.53 -6.55
C GLY A 307 6.17 25.38 -6.53
N VAL A 308 5.59 25.68 -5.35
CA VAL A 308 4.15 25.55 -5.08
C VAL A 308 3.31 26.49 -5.94
N GLU A 309 3.77 27.73 -6.17
CA GLU A 309 3.03 28.72 -6.96
C GLU A 309 2.83 28.27 -8.41
N TRP A 310 3.90 27.77 -9.05
CA TRP A 310 3.82 27.21 -10.39
C TRP A 310 2.88 26.01 -10.44
N PHE A 311 3.04 25.08 -9.50
CA PHE A 311 2.23 23.86 -9.46
C PHE A 311 0.75 24.18 -9.30
N ARG A 312 0.42 25.12 -8.40
CA ARG A 312 -0.94 25.59 -8.19
C ARG A 312 -1.51 26.26 -9.44
N ALA A 313 -0.74 27.13 -10.11
CA ALA A 313 -1.19 27.79 -11.33
C ALA A 313 -1.47 26.79 -12.46
N GLU A 314 -0.59 25.80 -12.66
CA GLU A 314 -0.77 24.74 -13.65
C GLU A 314 -1.98 23.85 -13.32
N LEU A 315 -2.18 23.54 -12.03
CA LEU A 315 -3.35 22.79 -11.57
C LEU A 315 -4.64 23.56 -11.88
N GLU A 316 -4.74 24.83 -11.48
CA GLU A 316 -5.91 25.69 -11.74
C GLU A 316 -6.20 25.83 -13.24
N ASN A 317 -5.16 25.91 -14.07
CA ASN A 317 -5.27 25.94 -15.53
C ASN A 317 -5.93 24.65 -16.09
N ARG A 318 -5.53 23.48 -15.57
CA ARG A 318 -6.10 22.19 -16.01
C ARG A 318 -7.52 21.98 -15.55
N VAL A 319 -7.85 22.37 -14.31
CA VAL A 319 -9.20 22.14 -13.75
C VAL A 319 -10.21 23.22 -14.12
N GLY A 320 -9.76 24.37 -14.61
CA GLY A 320 -10.64 25.47 -15.05
C GLY A 320 -11.30 26.25 -13.91
N PHE A 321 -10.85 26.07 -12.67
CA PHE A 321 -11.31 26.83 -11.51
C PHE A 321 -10.14 27.19 -10.60
N LYS A 322 -10.34 28.24 -9.79
CA LYS A 322 -9.39 28.65 -8.76
C LYS A 322 -9.55 27.80 -7.52
N LEU A 323 -8.45 27.30 -6.97
CA LEU A 323 -8.47 26.63 -5.67
C LEU A 323 -8.77 27.68 -4.59
N GLN A 324 -9.42 27.28 -3.51
CA GLN A 324 -9.61 28.19 -2.38
C GLN A 324 -8.33 28.24 -1.52
N PRO A 325 -8.19 29.24 -0.63
CA PRO A 325 -7.12 29.23 0.37
C PRO A 325 -7.17 27.96 1.23
N PHE A 326 -6.01 27.46 1.63
CA PHE A 326 -5.92 26.32 2.55
C PHE A 326 -6.55 26.70 3.90
N GLU A 327 -7.42 25.83 4.42
CA GLU A 327 -8.10 26.05 5.70
C GLU A 327 -7.16 25.73 6.86
N PRO A 328 -7.23 26.44 8.00
CA PRO A 328 -6.46 26.09 9.18
C PRO A 328 -6.78 24.67 9.66
N LEU A 329 -5.74 23.91 10.01
CA LEU A 329 -5.88 22.57 10.58
C LEU A 329 -5.69 22.59 12.10
N PRO A 330 -6.45 21.77 12.85
CA PRO A 330 -6.12 21.50 14.24
C PRO A 330 -4.81 20.70 14.32
N LEU A 331 -4.26 20.58 15.53
CA LEU A 331 -3.09 19.73 15.76
C LEU A 331 -3.42 18.29 15.33
N PHE A 332 -2.59 17.73 14.45
CA PHE A 332 -2.70 16.34 14.06
C PHE A 332 -2.27 15.41 15.19
N GLN A 333 -3.14 14.47 15.51
CA GLN A 333 -2.81 13.29 16.31
C GLN A 333 -2.68 12.09 15.38
N VAL A 334 -2.03 11.03 15.86
CA VAL A 334 -1.96 9.75 15.14
C VAL A 334 -2.76 8.74 15.96
N GLU A 335 -4.00 8.53 15.54
CA GLU A 335 -4.84 7.47 16.08
C GLU A 335 -4.38 6.14 15.46
N ASP A 336 -4.19 5.10 16.27
CA ASP A 336 -3.86 3.75 15.78
C ASP A 336 -5.07 2.81 15.70
N HIS A 337 -6.20 3.22 16.29
CA HIS A 337 -7.47 2.51 16.30
C HIS A 337 -7.40 1.10 16.90
N LEU A 338 -6.46 0.86 17.82
CA LEU A 338 -6.30 -0.42 18.52
C LEU A 338 -7.21 -0.53 19.74
N GLY A 339 -7.56 -1.76 20.13
CA GLY A 339 -8.49 -2.05 21.22
C GLY A 339 -9.96 -1.95 20.80
N TRP A 340 -10.87 -2.02 21.77
CA TRP A 340 -12.32 -1.96 21.56
C TRP A 340 -12.82 -0.52 21.40
N HIS A 341 -13.65 -0.29 20.38
CA HIS A 341 -14.27 1.00 20.09
C HIS A 341 -15.72 0.85 19.67
N GLU A 342 -16.56 1.81 20.03
CA GLU A 342 -17.92 1.91 19.50
C GLU A 342 -17.90 2.46 18.06
N GLN A 343 -18.71 1.88 17.18
CA GLN A 343 -18.92 2.43 15.85
C GLN A 343 -19.98 3.54 15.85
N GLY A 344 -20.98 3.47 16.72
CA GLY A 344 -22.10 4.43 16.77
C GLY A 344 -23.37 3.98 16.04
N ASP A 345 -23.40 2.76 15.49
CA ASP A 345 -24.56 2.09 14.88
C ASP A 345 -24.91 0.79 15.62
N CYS A 346 -24.80 0.81 16.95
CA CYS A 346 -24.95 -0.34 17.85
C CYS A 346 -23.89 -1.44 17.68
N CYS A 347 -22.93 -1.29 16.75
CA CYS A 347 -21.81 -2.20 16.59
C CYS A 347 -20.54 -1.69 17.26
N TRP A 348 -19.60 -2.60 17.46
CA TRP A 348 -18.24 -2.36 17.93
C TRP A 348 -17.23 -2.77 16.86
N PHE A 349 -16.02 -2.23 16.96
CA PHE A 349 -14.86 -2.82 16.30
C PHE A 349 -13.74 -3.04 17.32
N ILE A 350 -12.87 -4.01 17.02
CA ILE A 350 -11.63 -4.20 17.76
C ILE A 350 -10.43 -4.09 16.82
N GLY A 351 -9.48 -3.23 17.16
CA GLY A 351 -8.19 -3.17 16.48
C GLY A 351 -7.17 -4.10 17.14
N ILE A 352 -6.66 -5.04 16.35
CA ILE A 352 -5.70 -6.06 16.79
C ILE A 352 -4.30 -5.64 16.35
N PRO A 353 -3.35 -5.48 17.29
CA PRO A 353 -1.97 -5.20 16.93
C PRO A 353 -1.34 -6.40 16.22
N VAL A 354 -0.68 -6.14 15.10
CA VAL A 354 0.04 -7.16 14.34
C VAL A 354 1.48 -6.70 14.19
N GLU A 355 2.39 -7.34 14.93
CA GLU A 355 3.81 -6.97 14.90
C GLU A 355 4.35 -7.04 13.47
N ASN A 356 4.77 -5.89 12.95
CA ASN A 356 5.20 -5.70 11.56
C ASN A 356 4.17 -6.12 10.50
N GLY A 357 2.89 -6.22 10.82
CA GLY A 357 1.84 -6.70 9.91
C GLY A 357 2.00 -8.13 9.43
N ARG A 358 2.82 -8.95 10.10
CA ARG A 358 2.99 -10.35 9.72
C ARG A 358 1.91 -11.21 10.38
N VAL A 359 0.93 -11.63 9.59
CA VAL A 359 -0.11 -12.57 10.00
C VAL A 359 0.41 -13.99 9.81
N VAL A 360 0.74 -14.66 10.92
CA VAL A 360 1.40 -15.97 10.95
C VAL A 360 1.10 -16.70 12.25
N ASP A 361 1.14 -18.02 12.22
CA ASP A 361 1.10 -18.86 13.41
C ASP A 361 2.52 -19.23 13.88
N ARG A 362 2.80 -19.06 15.17
CA ARG A 362 4.07 -19.38 15.84
C ARG A 362 3.81 -19.97 17.23
N GLY A 363 3.89 -21.30 17.34
CA GLY A 363 3.65 -21.99 18.62
C GLY A 363 2.25 -21.67 19.16
N ASN A 364 2.17 -21.04 20.33
CA ASN A 364 0.90 -20.65 20.96
C ASN A 364 0.31 -19.34 20.39
N TYR A 365 1.10 -18.52 19.70
CA TYR A 365 0.61 -17.33 19.00
C TYR A 365 0.08 -17.74 17.63
N ARG A 366 -1.23 -17.97 17.52
CA ARG A 366 -1.89 -18.51 16.32
C ARG A 366 -2.74 -17.44 15.62
N LEU A 367 -2.11 -16.31 15.29
CA LEU A 367 -2.81 -15.14 14.74
C LEU A 367 -3.57 -15.45 13.45
N ARG A 368 -2.95 -16.18 12.52
CA ARG A 368 -3.57 -16.47 11.23
C ARG A 368 -4.77 -17.38 11.39
N THR A 369 -4.60 -18.52 12.09
CA THR A 369 -5.71 -19.44 12.36
C THR A 369 -6.82 -18.75 13.16
N GLY A 370 -6.46 -17.95 14.17
CA GLY A 370 -7.42 -17.30 15.04
C GLY A 370 -8.22 -16.21 14.34
N LEU A 371 -7.58 -15.35 13.56
CA LEU A 371 -8.29 -14.35 12.74
C LEU A 371 -9.27 -15.02 11.78
N ARG A 372 -8.84 -16.09 11.07
CA ARG A 372 -9.72 -16.84 10.19
C ARG A 372 -10.95 -17.37 10.93
N ALA A 373 -10.73 -18.07 12.05
CA ALA A 373 -11.81 -18.67 12.82
C ALA A 373 -12.81 -17.62 13.36
N ILE A 374 -12.32 -16.47 13.83
CA ILE A 374 -13.17 -15.38 14.32
C ILE A 374 -13.96 -14.76 13.18
N ILE A 375 -13.31 -14.46 12.06
CA ILE A 375 -13.96 -13.84 10.90
C ILE A 375 -15.04 -14.76 10.31
N GLU A 376 -14.78 -16.08 10.18
CA GLU A 376 -15.78 -17.05 9.70
C GLU A 376 -16.93 -17.23 10.68
N GLN A 377 -16.64 -17.30 11.98
CA GLN A 377 -17.65 -17.56 13.00
C GLN A 377 -18.65 -16.40 13.14
N PHE A 378 -18.17 -15.17 13.10
CA PHE A 378 -18.96 -13.97 13.38
C PHE A 378 -19.28 -13.15 12.11
N ASP A 379 -18.87 -13.62 10.93
CA ASP A 379 -19.09 -12.95 9.63
C ASP A 379 -18.58 -11.49 9.61
N LEU A 380 -17.34 -11.28 10.08
CA LEU A 380 -16.82 -9.93 10.36
C LEU A 380 -16.04 -9.34 9.19
N PRO A 381 -16.46 -8.19 8.64
CA PRO A 381 -15.64 -7.45 7.70
C PRO A 381 -14.38 -6.92 8.37
N VAL A 382 -13.34 -6.74 7.55
CA VAL A 382 -11.99 -6.40 8.01
C VAL A 382 -11.55 -5.07 7.45
N ARG A 383 -10.79 -4.30 8.24
CA ARG A 383 -10.08 -3.11 7.74
C ARG A 383 -8.61 -3.12 8.10
N LEU A 384 -7.75 -2.87 7.12
CA LEU A 384 -6.30 -2.79 7.30
C LEU A 384 -5.87 -1.34 7.61
N THR A 385 -4.92 -1.18 8.52
CA THR A 385 -4.42 0.15 8.93
C THR A 385 -3.10 0.51 8.21
N ALA A 386 -2.76 1.81 8.14
CA ALA A 386 -1.48 2.25 7.58
C ALA A 386 -0.28 1.95 8.50
N GLN A 387 -0.57 1.42 9.70
CA GLN A 387 0.32 1.02 10.79
C GLN A 387 0.52 -0.49 10.80
N GLN A 388 0.04 -1.19 9.76
CA GLN A 388 0.18 -2.64 9.57
C GLN A 388 -0.66 -3.50 10.53
N ASN A 389 -1.63 -2.91 11.22
CA ASN A 389 -2.61 -3.61 12.05
C ASN A 389 -3.90 -3.95 11.30
N ILE A 390 -4.77 -4.74 11.93
CA ILE A 390 -6.05 -5.22 11.40
C ILE A 390 -7.19 -4.85 12.35
N LEU A 391 -8.32 -4.39 11.81
CA LEU A 391 -9.55 -4.13 12.55
C LEU A 391 -10.58 -5.20 12.18
N LEU A 392 -11.22 -5.80 13.19
CA LEU A 392 -12.43 -6.59 13.03
C LEU A 392 -13.62 -5.68 13.32
N THR A 393 -14.54 -5.55 12.35
CA THR A 393 -15.58 -4.51 12.36
C THR A 393 -16.97 -5.12 12.45
N ASN A 394 -17.97 -4.30 12.76
CA ASN A 394 -19.38 -4.68 12.85
C ASN A 394 -19.67 -5.80 13.87
N ILE A 395 -18.93 -5.82 14.99
CA ILE A 395 -19.11 -6.80 16.05
C ILE A 395 -20.33 -6.41 16.88
N HIS A 396 -21.28 -7.34 17.02
CA HIS A 396 -22.44 -7.13 17.88
C HIS A 396 -22.01 -7.01 19.36
N PRO A 397 -22.64 -6.14 20.18
CA PRO A 397 -22.26 -5.97 21.59
C PRO A 397 -22.23 -7.28 22.40
N ASP A 398 -23.18 -8.18 22.12
CA ASP A 398 -23.28 -9.48 22.79
C ASP A 398 -22.15 -10.45 22.41
N ASP A 399 -21.50 -10.26 21.25
CA ASP A 399 -20.44 -11.13 20.75
C ASP A 399 -19.05 -10.76 21.30
N ARG A 400 -18.90 -9.58 21.92
CA ARG A 400 -17.59 -9.08 22.40
C ARG A 400 -16.86 -10.09 23.29
N GLY A 401 -17.56 -10.66 24.28
CA GLY A 401 -16.97 -11.64 25.18
C GLY A 401 -16.56 -12.94 24.48
N ALA A 402 -17.29 -13.34 23.44
CA ALA A 402 -16.94 -14.51 22.64
C ALA A 402 -15.75 -14.25 21.71
N VAL A 403 -15.63 -13.03 21.17
CA VAL A 403 -14.46 -12.56 20.42
C VAL A 403 -13.23 -12.53 21.33
N ASP A 404 -13.31 -11.93 22.52
CA ASP A 404 -12.21 -11.89 23.49
C ASP A 404 -11.75 -13.32 23.88
N ALA A 405 -12.70 -14.22 24.14
CA ALA A 405 -12.40 -15.62 24.43
C ALA A 405 -11.72 -16.33 23.25
N ALA A 406 -12.11 -16.03 22.02
CA ALA A 406 -11.46 -16.57 20.82
C ALA A 406 -10.04 -16.01 20.65
N LEU A 407 -9.84 -14.70 20.82
CA LEU A 407 -8.50 -14.08 20.78
C LEU A 407 -7.57 -14.76 21.79
N ALA A 408 -8.01 -14.90 23.04
CA ALA A 408 -7.26 -15.59 24.10
C ALA A 408 -6.97 -17.06 23.76
N LYS A 409 -7.96 -17.79 23.24
CA LYS A 409 -7.81 -19.21 22.82
C LYS A 409 -6.71 -19.40 21.78
N TYR A 410 -6.54 -18.45 20.87
CA TYR A 410 -5.51 -18.50 19.83
C TYR A 410 -4.23 -17.76 20.21
N GLY A 411 -4.10 -17.28 21.46
CA GLY A 411 -2.95 -16.54 21.94
C GLY A 411 -2.72 -15.22 21.18
N ILE A 412 -3.78 -14.61 20.66
CA ILE A 412 -3.70 -13.33 19.95
C ILE A 412 -3.57 -12.21 20.98
N LEU A 413 -2.51 -11.41 20.84
CA LEU A 413 -2.25 -10.26 21.70
C LEU A 413 -3.23 -9.13 21.40
N THR A 414 -3.66 -8.48 22.47
CA THR A 414 -4.48 -7.27 22.48
C THR A 414 -3.62 -6.05 22.82
N ILE A 415 -4.24 -4.88 22.83
CA ILE A 415 -3.54 -3.63 23.15
C ILE A 415 -3.01 -3.60 24.59
N GLU A 416 -3.69 -4.29 25.51
CA GLU A 416 -3.32 -4.41 26.91
C GLU A 416 -2.07 -5.29 27.13
N ASP A 417 -1.71 -6.11 26.14
CA ASP A 417 -0.58 -7.03 26.21
C ASP A 417 0.73 -6.44 25.68
N ILE A 418 0.72 -5.19 25.17
CA ILE A 418 1.87 -4.57 24.49
C ILE A 418 2.21 -3.19 25.06
N THR A 419 3.50 -2.85 25.04
CA THR A 419 3.99 -1.55 25.50
C THR A 419 3.63 -0.43 24.51
N PRO A 420 3.58 0.84 24.97
CA PRO A 420 3.34 1.99 24.09
C PRO A 420 4.37 2.16 22.96
N VAL A 421 5.63 1.76 23.17
CA VAL A 421 6.68 1.81 22.13
C VAL A 421 6.49 0.71 21.10
N ARG A 422 6.16 -0.51 21.52
CA ARG A 422 5.87 -1.64 20.60
C ARG A 422 4.64 -1.36 19.75
N ARG A 423 3.62 -0.76 20.36
CA ARG A 423 2.38 -0.30 19.70
C ARG A 423 2.64 0.68 18.56
N ARG A 424 3.71 1.48 18.66
CA ARG A 424 4.10 2.49 17.66
C ARG A 424 5.32 2.08 16.81
N ALA A 425 5.76 0.83 16.94
CA ALA A 425 6.88 0.29 16.21
C ALA A 425 6.46 -0.27 14.83
N LEU A 426 7.24 0.00 13.79
CA LEU A 426 6.90 -0.44 12.43
C LEU A 426 8.12 -0.71 11.54
N ALA A 427 8.21 -1.90 10.96
CA ALA A 427 9.25 -2.24 9.98
C ALA A 427 8.73 -2.47 8.56
N CYS A 428 9.63 -2.36 7.59
CA CYS A 428 9.42 -2.92 6.26
C CYS A 428 9.92 -4.38 6.19
N THR A 429 9.50 -5.12 5.17
CA THR A 429 9.90 -6.54 5.01
C THR A 429 11.42 -6.73 4.98
N ALA A 430 12.14 -5.87 4.24
CA ALA A 430 13.59 -5.98 4.05
C ALA A 430 14.02 -7.41 3.63
N LEU A 431 15.05 -7.97 4.26
CA LEU A 431 15.48 -9.36 4.02
C LEU A 431 14.42 -10.36 4.51
N PRO A 432 14.30 -11.55 3.88
CA PRO A 432 15.15 -12.07 2.81
C PRO A 432 14.63 -11.78 1.39
N THR A 433 13.39 -11.32 1.22
CA THR A 433 12.75 -11.26 -0.12
C THR A 433 12.91 -9.92 -0.84
N CYS A 434 13.20 -8.82 -0.13
CA CYS A 434 13.41 -7.53 -0.79
C CYS A 434 14.75 -7.50 -1.53
N GLY A 435 14.71 -7.43 -2.87
CA GLY A 435 15.90 -7.27 -3.72
C GLY A 435 16.67 -5.95 -3.52
N LEU A 436 16.12 -4.98 -2.78
CA LEU A 436 16.75 -3.68 -2.49
C LEU A 436 17.26 -3.56 -1.05
N ALA A 437 17.01 -4.55 -0.18
CA ALA A 437 17.42 -4.47 1.21
C ALA A 437 18.94 -4.56 1.35
N ILE A 438 19.51 -3.68 2.18
CA ILE A 438 20.93 -3.68 2.55
C ILE A 438 21.10 -4.47 3.85
N THR A 439 20.17 -4.29 4.79
CA THR A 439 20.13 -4.95 6.10
C THR A 439 18.72 -5.44 6.44
N GLU A 440 18.58 -6.06 7.62
CA GLU A 440 17.32 -6.49 8.22
C GLU A 440 16.39 -5.31 8.57
N ALA A 441 15.11 -5.61 8.77
CA ALA A 441 14.18 -4.72 9.45
C ALA A 441 13.14 -5.54 10.21
N GLU A 442 12.12 -6.07 9.52
CA GLU A 442 11.02 -6.85 10.13
C GLU A 442 11.47 -8.00 11.03
N ARG A 443 12.53 -8.73 10.65
CA ARG A 443 13.00 -9.89 11.42
C ARG A 443 13.74 -9.54 12.71
N VAL A 444 14.28 -8.32 12.79
CA VAL A 444 15.14 -7.88 13.89
C VAL A 444 14.46 -6.84 14.77
N LEU A 445 13.49 -6.07 14.23
CA LEU A 445 12.79 -5.04 15.00
C LEU A 445 12.23 -5.56 16.34
N PRO A 446 11.59 -6.75 16.45
CA PRO A 446 11.06 -7.22 17.73
C PRO A 446 12.13 -7.26 18.84
N GLY A 447 13.30 -7.85 18.56
CA GLY A 447 14.40 -7.90 19.54
C GLY A 447 15.08 -6.55 19.80
N VAL A 448 14.95 -5.59 18.89
CA VAL A 448 15.37 -4.20 19.13
C VAL A 448 14.38 -3.48 20.03
N ILE A 449 13.08 -3.75 19.90
CA ILE A 449 12.06 -3.22 20.79
C ILE A 449 12.21 -3.82 22.19
N ASP A 450 12.49 -5.12 22.32
CA ASP A 450 12.76 -5.75 23.62
C ASP A 450 13.87 -4.99 24.38
N GLN A 451 14.99 -4.68 23.70
CA GLN A 451 16.10 -3.92 24.29
C GLN A 451 15.73 -2.47 24.62
N LEU A 452 14.86 -1.86 23.82
CA LEU A 452 14.42 -0.49 24.05
C LEU A 452 13.46 -0.41 25.23
N GLU A 453 12.57 -1.38 25.40
CA GLU A 453 11.69 -1.50 26.57
C GLU A 453 12.51 -1.55 27.86
N ASP A 454 13.56 -2.38 27.94
CA ASP A 454 14.47 -2.42 29.09
C ASP A 454 15.07 -1.03 29.41
N VAL A 455 15.51 -0.29 28.39
CA VAL A 455 16.09 1.06 28.57
C VAL A 455 15.05 2.08 28.99
N LEU A 456 13.83 2.03 28.44
CA LEU A 456 12.75 2.96 28.81
C LEU A 456 12.28 2.71 30.24
N ASP A 457 12.24 1.45 30.67
CA ASP A 457 11.95 1.06 32.05
C ASP A 457 13.03 1.56 33.02
N GLU A 458 14.32 1.37 32.69
CA GLU A 458 15.45 1.90 33.48
C GLU A 458 15.42 3.43 33.64
N LEU A 459 14.87 4.13 32.66
CA LEU A 459 14.75 5.59 32.62
C LEU A 459 13.42 6.12 33.19
N ASP A 460 12.53 5.24 33.68
CA ASP A 460 11.19 5.58 34.21
C ASP A 460 10.31 6.34 33.18
N ILE A 461 10.42 5.95 31.90
CA ILE A 461 9.66 6.51 30.77
C ILE A 461 9.04 5.42 29.88
N ALA A 462 8.71 4.27 30.47
CA ALA A 462 8.04 3.14 29.81
C ALA A 462 6.74 3.52 29.10
N ASP A 463 6.00 4.48 29.67
CA ASP A 463 4.75 4.99 29.11
C ASP A 463 4.95 5.97 27.94
N SER A 464 6.20 6.24 27.56
CA SER A 464 6.50 7.15 26.46
C SER A 464 6.00 6.60 25.13
N GLY A 465 5.37 7.47 24.35
CA GLY A 465 4.78 7.10 23.07
C GLY A 465 5.72 7.24 21.89
N ILE A 466 7.00 6.90 22.07
CA ILE A 466 8.02 7.11 21.04
C ILE A 466 7.72 6.25 19.81
N THR A 467 7.70 6.88 18.65
CA THR A 467 7.40 6.23 17.37
C THR A 467 8.66 5.69 16.71
N ILE A 468 8.84 4.36 16.72
CA ILE A 468 10.02 3.70 16.14
C ILE A 468 9.72 3.13 14.76
N ARG A 469 10.52 3.46 13.74
CA ARG A 469 10.32 2.96 12.38
C ARG A 469 11.62 2.46 11.75
N MET A 470 11.63 1.19 11.33
CA MET A 470 12.85 0.53 10.81
C MET A 470 12.73 0.18 9.32
N THR A 471 13.77 0.47 8.54
CA THR A 471 13.85 0.12 7.11
C THR A 471 15.19 -0.53 6.78
N GLY A 472 15.19 -1.54 5.91
CA GLY A 472 16.43 -2.20 5.49
C GLY A 472 17.25 -1.44 4.44
N CYS A 473 16.74 -0.32 3.90
CA CYS A 473 17.41 0.54 2.91
C CYS A 473 16.73 1.93 2.81
N PRO A 474 17.32 2.94 2.11
CA PRO A 474 16.86 4.33 2.14
C PRO A 474 15.58 4.62 1.32
N ASN A 475 14.86 3.59 0.87
CA ASN A 475 13.59 3.77 0.18
C ASN A 475 12.46 4.23 1.10
N GLY A 476 12.61 4.05 2.42
CA GLY A 476 11.66 4.49 3.44
C GLY A 476 10.28 3.82 3.36
N CYS A 477 10.20 2.51 3.11
CA CYS A 477 8.92 1.79 2.97
C CYS A 477 8.05 1.80 4.24
N SER A 478 8.70 1.88 5.40
CA SER A 478 8.12 2.03 6.74
C SER A 478 7.95 3.51 7.15
N ARG A 479 8.22 4.46 6.25
CA ARG A 479 8.16 5.91 6.53
C ARG A 479 9.03 6.35 7.73
N PRO A 480 10.33 5.98 7.79
CA PRO A 480 11.18 6.25 8.95
C PRO A 480 11.58 7.72 9.10
N TYR A 481 11.46 8.54 8.05
CA TYR A 481 11.90 9.95 8.08
C TYR A 481 10.90 10.89 8.77
N VAL A 482 9.80 10.33 9.27
CA VAL A 482 8.78 11.03 10.07
C VAL A 482 8.53 10.28 11.40
N ALA A 483 9.49 9.44 11.81
CA ALA A 483 9.57 8.91 13.17
C ALA A 483 10.30 9.89 14.09
N GLU A 484 10.14 9.70 15.40
CA GLU A 484 10.95 10.32 16.46
C GLU A 484 12.31 9.61 16.56
#